data_AF-A0A538QL15-F1
#
_entry.id   AF-A0A538QL15-F1
#
_cell.length_a   1.000
_cell.length_b   1.000
_cell.length_c   1.000
_cell.angle_alpha   90.00
_cell.angle_beta   90.00
_cell.angle_gamma   90.00
#
_symmetry.space_group_name_H-M   'P 1'
#
loop_
_entity.id
_entity.type
_entity.pdbx_description
1 polymer ?
#
loop_
_entity_poly.entity_id
_entity_poly.type
_entity_poly.pdbx_seq_one_letter_code
_entity_poly.pdbx_strand_id
1 'polypeptide(L)'
;MGKHSNASRVVHDQLGTQAVVKDIHENRRQLDERAFYPAHDARKESKEYAKVHKKLCIEEDLPCLVCGVRNSTLGDVKKNRYHARAMETHHHVIEWALANAIDVERFNNTLRPNLASRHKDEPMYQRDMTAQEIHDWVDHSPDNLWVLCDVHHRHKFLGIHELSYPIWGAQDLLKPDFEDYVKKQVMGDGNDL
;
A
#
# COMPACT_ATOMS: atom_id res chain seq x y z
N MET A 1 37.56 23.10 27.60
CA MET A 1 37.49 22.85 26.15
C MET A 1 37.59 21.36 25.91
N GLY A 2 36.47 20.68 25.66
CA GLY A 2 36.43 19.30 25.22
C GLY A 2 35.45 19.22 24.05
N LYS A 3 35.99 19.06 22.83
CA LYS A 3 35.20 18.93 21.60
C LYS A 3 34.55 17.55 21.59
N HIS A 4 33.32 17.45 22.06
CA HIS A 4 32.47 16.32 21.71
C HIS A 4 32.05 16.53 20.24
N SER A 5 32.60 15.69 19.36
CA SER A 5 32.23 15.63 17.96
C SER A 5 30.75 15.27 17.86
N ASN A 6 29.95 16.22 17.38
CA ASN A 6 28.50 16.11 17.27
C ASN A 6 28.04 15.24 16.08
N ALA A 7 28.87 14.27 15.67
CA ALA A 7 28.73 13.57 14.39
C ALA A 7 28.05 12.19 14.47
N SER A 8 27.44 11.83 15.60
CA SER A 8 26.88 10.47 15.82
C SER A 8 25.42 10.43 16.27
N ARG A 9 24.64 11.51 16.14
CA ARG A 9 23.22 11.49 16.54
C ARG A 9 22.30 12.20 15.54
N VAL A 10 22.41 11.80 14.29
CA VAL A 10 21.38 12.10 13.29
C VAL A 10 20.38 10.95 13.36
N VAL A 11 19.45 11.04 14.30
CA VAL A 11 18.38 10.06 14.47
C VAL A 11 17.25 10.49 13.53
N HIS A 12 17.16 9.85 12.36
CA HIS A 12 16.22 10.22 11.30
C HIS A 12 15.13 9.16 11.07
N ASP A 13 14.54 8.71 12.17
CA ASP A 13 13.18 8.17 12.22
C ASP A 13 12.38 8.93 13.29
N GLN A 14 11.04 8.76 13.29
CA GLN A 14 10.20 9.32 14.35
C GLN A 14 10.64 8.84 15.74
N LEU A 15 11.19 7.63 15.88
CA LEU A 15 11.67 7.07 17.16
C LEU A 15 12.85 7.85 17.74
N GLY A 16 13.73 8.31 16.88
CA GLY A 16 14.86 9.15 17.23
C GLY A 16 14.48 10.55 17.63
N THR A 17 13.51 11.10 16.91
CA THR A 17 12.92 12.39 17.26
C THR A 17 12.16 12.28 18.58
N GLN A 18 11.39 11.20 18.80
CA GLN A 18 10.70 10.87 20.05
C GLN A 18 11.67 10.73 21.24
N ALA A 19 12.84 10.10 21.03
CA ALA A 19 13.84 9.95 22.08
C ALA A 19 14.52 11.27 22.50
N VAL A 20 14.39 12.34 21.70
CA VAL A 20 15.09 13.62 21.91
C VAL A 20 14.13 14.77 22.24
N VAL A 21 12.92 14.76 21.67
CA VAL A 21 11.95 15.84 21.82
C VAL A 21 10.99 15.50 22.96
N LYS A 22 11.19 16.16 24.10
CA LYS A 22 10.40 15.96 25.32
C LYS A 22 8.95 16.48 25.24
N ASP A 23 8.64 17.27 24.21
CA ASP A 23 7.35 17.95 24.05
C ASP A 23 6.55 17.48 22.82
N ILE A 24 6.82 16.28 22.29
CA ILE A 24 5.91 15.70 21.29
C ILE A 24 4.61 15.36 22.01
N HIS A 25 3.50 15.95 21.55
CA HIS A 25 2.15 15.51 21.88
C HIS A 25 1.88 14.15 21.23
N GLU A 26 2.58 13.11 21.67
CA GLU A 26 2.41 11.75 21.20
C GLU A 26 1.13 11.19 21.82
N ASN A 27 0.23 10.73 20.96
CA ASN A 27 -0.92 9.94 21.38
C ASN A 27 -0.66 8.49 20.99
N ARG A 28 0.09 7.78 21.84
CA ARG A 28 0.38 6.36 21.62
C ARG A 28 -0.93 5.57 21.70
N ARG A 29 -1.23 4.82 20.63
CA ARG A 29 -2.38 3.92 20.54
C ARG A 29 -1.90 2.49 20.45
N GLN A 30 -2.64 1.57 21.06
CA GLN A 30 -2.51 0.13 20.84
C GLN A 30 -3.77 -0.32 20.11
N LEU A 31 -3.58 -1.00 18.99
CA LEU A 31 -4.65 -1.55 18.18
C LEU A 31 -4.63 -3.07 18.32
N ASP A 32 -5.79 -3.68 18.58
CA ASP A 32 -6.00 -5.12 18.38
C ASP A 32 -6.64 -5.29 17.01
N GLU A 33 -5.87 -5.79 16.05
CA GLU A 33 -6.31 -5.96 14.66
C GLU A 33 -6.35 -7.44 14.30
N ARG A 34 -7.47 -7.84 13.70
CA ARG A 34 -7.65 -9.16 13.09
C ARG A 34 -7.94 -8.95 11.62
N ALA A 35 -6.96 -9.28 10.79
CA ALA A 35 -7.08 -9.22 9.34
C ALA A 35 -7.20 -10.63 8.78
N PHE A 36 -8.20 -10.83 7.91
CA PHE A 36 -8.37 -12.07 7.16
C PHE A 36 -7.99 -11.80 5.71
N TYR A 37 -7.29 -12.75 5.10
CA TYR A 37 -6.92 -12.72 3.70
C TYR A 37 -7.42 -14.01 3.05
N PRO A 38 -7.92 -13.94 1.80
CA PRO A 38 -8.19 -15.15 1.04
C PRO A 38 -6.87 -15.89 0.75
N ALA A 39 -6.97 -17.19 0.51
CA ALA A 39 -5.84 -17.97 0.03
C ALA A 39 -5.30 -17.36 -1.27
N HIS A 40 -3.99 -17.16 -1.30
CA HIS A 40 -3.25 -16.69 -2.45
C HIS A 40 -1.84 -17.27 -2.42
N ASP A 41 -1.20 -17.43 -3.58
CA ASP A 41 0.20 -17.81 -3.64
C ASP A 41 1.10 -16.72 -3.04
N ALA A 42 2.33 -17.08 -2.70
CA ALA A 42 3.33 -16.08 -2.38
C ALA A 42 3.47 -15.11 -3.56
N ARG A 43 3.34 -13.81 -3.29
CA ARG A 43 3.37 -12.79 -4.35
C ARG A 43 4.67 -12.91 -5.15
N LYS A 44 4.52 -13.12 -6.44
CA LYS A 44 5.59 -12.98 -7.43
C LYS A 44 5.26 -11.80 -8.31
N GLU A 45 6.19 -10.86 -8.41
CA GLU A 45 6.06 -9.71 -9.29
C GLU A 45 5.72 -10.16 -10.73
N SER A 46 4.61 -9.65 -11.25
CA SER A 46 4.21 -9.82 -12.66
C SER A 46 5.06 -8.91 -13.56
N LYS A 47 5.13 -9.24 -14.85
CA LYS A 47 5.86 -8.39 -15.82
C LYS A 47 5.16 -7.04 -16.00
N GLU A 48 3.85 -7.04 -15.87
CA GLU A 48 2.95 -5.90 -16.02
C GLU A 48 3.13 -4.94 -14.85
N TYR A 49 3.14 -5.46 -13.61
CA TYR A 49 3.48 -4.67 -12.43
C TYR A 49 4.88 -4.10 -12.52
N ALA A 50 5.89 -4.91 -12.89
CA ALA A 50 7.27 -4.42 -13.02
C ALA A 50 7.38 -3.24 -13.99
N LYS A 51 6.64 -3.27 -15.11
CA LYS A 51 6.58 -2.16 -16.07
C LYS A 51 5.98 -0.90 -15.45
N VAL A 52 4.84 -1.03 -14.76
CA VAL A 52 4.15 0.12 -14.16
C VAL A 52 4.95 0.69 -13.00
N HIS A 53 5.50 -0.16 -12.13
CA HIS A 53 6.42 0.24 -11.07
C HIS A 53 7.60 1.04 -11.62
N LYS A 54 8.28 0.53 -12.65
CA LYS A 54 9.38 1.24 -13.32
C LYS A 54 8.91 2.58 -13.90
N LYS A 55 7.77 2.60 -14.59
CA LYS A 55 7.20 3.82 -15.15
C LYS A 55 7.01 4.89 -14.07
N LEU A 56 6.30 4.56 -12.99
CA LEU A 56 5.94 5.51 -11.94
C LEU A 56 7.16 5.95 -11.11
N CYS A 57 7.99 5.02 -10.66
CA CYS A 57 9.09 5.31 -9.74
C CYS A 57 10.35 5.84 -10.43
N ILE A 58 10.62 5.44 -11.67
CA ILE A 58 11.91 5.69 -12.35
C ILE A 58 11.73 6.63 -13.54
N GLU A 59 10.79 6.35 -14.44
CA GLU A 59 10.64 7.11 -15.70
C GLU A 59 9.93 8.44 -15.48
N GLU A 60 8.83 8.43 -14.72
CA GLU A 60 8.10 9.63 -14.30
C GLU A 60 8.65 10.24 -13.01
N ASP A 61 9.53 9.50 -12.32
CA ASP A 61 10.20 9.89 -11.07
C ASP A 61 9.21 10.45 -10.04
N LEU A 62 8.01 9.86 -9.94
CA LEU A 62 6.95 10.35 -9.07
C LEU A 62 7.42 10.33 -7.60
N PRO A 63 7.01 11.34 -6.80
CA PRO A 63 7.47 11.44 -5.44
C PRO A 63 6.75 10.45 -4.53
N CYS A 64 7.41 10.03 -3.45
CA CYS A 64 6.75 9.41 -2.32
C CYS A 64 5.62 10.33 -1.84
N LEU A 65 4.40 9.81 -1.78
CA LEU A 65 3.20 10.55 -1.38
C LEU A 65 3.34 11.26 -0.02
N VAL A 66 4.11 10.67 0.90
CA VAL A 66 4.24 11.17 2.28
C VAL A 66 5.35 12.20 2.44
N CYS A 67 6.55 11.93 1.91
CA CYS A 67 7.73 12.77 2.18
C CYS A 67 8.30 13.49 0.96
N GLY A 68 7.78 13.23 -0.23
CA GLY A 68 8.22 13.90 -1.44
C GLY A 68 9.54 13.38 -2.04
N VAL A 69 10.24 12.44 -1.38
CA VAL A 69 11.48 11.86 -1.93
C VAL A 69 11.17 11.12 -3.24
N ARG A 70 12.07 11.27 -4.21
CA ARG A 70 12.02 10.67 -5.54
C ARG A 70 13.20 9.74 -5.75
N ASN A 71 13.12 8.86 -6.75
CA ASN A 71 14.24 8.00 -7.13
C ASN A 71 15.50 8.82 -7.44
N SER A 72 15.35 9.92 -8.17
CA SER A 72 16.44 10.86 -8.49
C SER A 72 17.07 11.57 -7.27
N THR A 73 16.40 11.53 -6.12
CA THR A 73 16.81 12.26 -4.90
C THR A 73 17.19 11.35 -3.73
N LEU A 74 17.17 10.03 -3.90
CA LEU A 74 17.53 9.08 -2.83
C LEU A 74 18.95 9.33 -2.27
N GLY A 75 19.89 9.78 -3.10
CA GLY A 75 21.24 10.13 -2.68
C GLY A 75 21.41 11.52 -2.06
N ASP A 76 20.39 12.38 -2.10
CA ASP A 76 20.44 13.74 -1.57
C ASP A 76 19.88 13.78 -0.14
N VAL A 77 20.75 13.81 0.86
CA VAL A 77 20.37 13.84 2.28
C VAL A 77 19.45 15.01 2.68
N LYS A 78 19.46 16.13 1.94
CA LYS A 78 18.56 17.26 2.24
C LYS A 78 17.14 17.01 1.74
N LYS A 79 17.01 16.29 0.63
CA LYS A 79 15.70 15.95 0.02
C LYS A 79 15.17 14.60 0.52
N ASN A 80 16.05 13.71 0.95
CA ASN A 80 15.76 12.40 1.51
C ASN A 80 15.87 12.44 3.05
N ARG A 81 14.97 13.17 3.69
CA ARG A 81 15.00 13.42 5.15
C ARG A 81 14.90 12.16 6.02
N TYR A 82 14.38 11.07 5.46
CA TYR A 82 14.19 9.80 6.15
C TYR A 82 15.22 8.74 5.75
N HIS A 83 16.21 9.10 4.92
CA HIS A 83 17.21 8.17 4.39
C HIS A 83 16.61 6.90 3.76
N ALA A 84 15.53 7.09 3.02
CA ALA A 84 14.96 6.05 2.17
C ALA A 84 16.03 5.48 1.25
N ARG A 85 15.97 4.18 1.01
CA ARG A 85 16.93 3.47 0.15
C ARG A 85 16.34 3.08 -1.19
N ALA A 86 15.01 3.04 -1.29
CA ALA A 86 14.31 2.66 -2.50
C ALA A 86 13.00 3.43 -2.66
N MET A 87 12.58 3.57 -3.92
CA MET A 87 11.20 3.91 -4.28
C MET A 87 10.43 2.64 -4.57
N GLU A 88 9.20 2.58 -4.11
CA GLU A 88 8.32 1.42 -4.11
C GLU A 88 6.91 1.88 -4.54
N THR A 89 6.08 0.91 -4.95
CA THR A 89 4.66 1.15 -5.19
C THR A 89 3.82 0.30 -4.23
N HIS A 90 2.70 0.86 -3.79
CA HIS A 90 1.79 0.25 -2.83
C HIS A 90 0.36 0.26 -3.38
N HIS A 91 -0.36 -0.83 -3.17
CA HIS A 91 -1.74 -1.00 -3.60
C HIS A 91 -2.71 -0.31 -2.63
N HIS A 92 -3.28 0.84 -3.00
CA HIS A 92 -3.93 1.73 -2.01
C HIS A 92 -5.46 1.60 -1.89
N VAL A 93 -6.15 1.10 -2.91
CA VAL A 93 -7.61 0.86 -2.84
C VAL A 93 -7.87 -0.58 -2.46
N ILE A 94 -7.23 -1.50 -3.20
CA ILE A 94 -7.34 -2.93 -2.98
C ILE A 94 -5.94 -3.49 -2.92
N GLU A 95 -5.53 -3.99 -1.76
CA GLU A 95 -4.30 -4.74 -1.60
C GLU A 95 -4.28 -5.97 -2.49
N TRP A 96 -3.11 -6.28 -3.06
CA TRP A 96 -2.93 -7.48 -3.88
C TRP A 96 -3.38 -8.75 -3.16
N ALA A 97 -3.11 -8.85 -1.86
CA ALA A 97 -3.47 -10.01 -1.04
C ALA A 97 -5.01 -10.20 -0.92
N LEU A 98 -5.81 -9.17 -1.22
CA LEU A 98 -7.28 -9.23 -1.20
C LEU A 98 -7.89 -9.44 -2.58
N ALA A 99 -7.09 -9.48 -3.66
CA ALA A 99 -7.59 -9.55 -5.04
C ALA A 99 -8.60 -10.68 -5.27
N ASN A 100 -8.33 -11.88 -4.73
CA ASN A 100 -9.20 -13.06 -4.88
C ASN A 100 -10.55 -12.92 -4.16
N ALA A 101 -10.65 -12.01 -3.19
CA ALA A 101 -11.85 -11.79 -2.38
C ALA A 101 -12.73 -10.66 -2.90
N ILE A 102 -12.35 -9.99 -3.99
CA ILE A 102 -13.16 -8.92 -4.57
C ILE A 102 -14.41 -9.48 -5.23
N ASP A 103 -15.53 -8.82 -4.97
CA ASP A 103 -16.79 -9.08 -5.64
C ASP A 103 -16.92 -8.21 -6.90
N VAL A 104 -17.18 -8.86 -8.03
CA VAL A 104 -17.23 -8.20 -9.34
C VAL A 104 -18.39 -7.22 -9.40
N GLU A 105 -19.55 -7.59 -8.86
CA GLU A 105 -20.74 -6.74 -8.88
C GLU A 105 -20.53 -5.51 -7.98
N ARG A 106 -20.01 -5.69 -6.76
CA ARG A 106 -19.68 -4.57 -5.87
C ARG A 106 -18.66 -3.63 -6.52
N PHE A 107 -17.56 -4.15 -7.07
CA PHE A 107 -16.57 -3.32 -7.77
C PHE A 107 -17.21 -2.47 -8.88
N ASN A 108 -18.03 -3.08 -9.74
CA ASN A 108 -18.66 -2.39 -10.87
C ASN A 108 -19.73 -1.37 -10.46
N ASN A 109 -20.36 -1.57 -9.31
CA ASN A 109 -21.41 -0.72 -8.77
C ASN A 109 -20.90 0.41 -7.86
N THR A 110 -19.76 0.22 -7.16
CA THR A 110 -19.28 1.19 -6.16
C THR A 110 -18.01 1.92 -6.62
N LEU A 111 -16.96 1.19 -7.01
CA LEU A 111 -15.66 1.79 -7.32
C LEU A 111 -15.56 2.24 -8.78
N ARG A 112 -15.99 1.39 -9.72
CA ARG A 112 -15.91 1.67 -11.16
C ARG A 112 -16.59 2.98 -11.57
N PRO A 113 -17.80 3.36 -11.10
CA PRO A 113 -18.40 4.64 -11.49
C PRO A 113 -17.55 5.86 -11.09
N ASN A 114 -16.84 5.77 -9.95
CA ASN A 114 -15.92 6.80 -9.51
C ASN A 114 -14.65 6.85 -10.39
N LEU A 115 -14.15 5.69 -10.85
CA LEU A 115 -13.08 5.63 -11.86
C LEU A 115 -13.55 6.23 -13.19
N ALA A 116 -14.73 5.84 -13.68
CA ALA A 116 -15.31 6.34 -14.93
C ALA A 116 -15.45 7.87 -14.95
N SER A 117 -15.88 8.45 -13.81
CA SER A 117 -16.03 9.90 -13.64
C SER A 117 -14.70 10.66 -13.73
N ARG A 118 -13.63 10.09 -13.14
CA ARG A 118 -12.28 10.68 -13.14
C ARG A 118 -11.53 10.47 -14.46
N HIS A 119 -11.87 9.41 -15.20
CA HIS A 119 -11.14 8.94 -16.38
C HIS A 119 -12.11 8.72 -17.55
N LYS A 120 -12.71 9.82 -18.04
CA LYS A 120 -13.75 9.78 -19.09
C LYS A 120 -13.27 9.15 -20.40
N ASP A 121 -11.98 9.25 -20.68
CA ASP A 121 -11.37 8.75 -21.91
C ASP A 121 -10.83 7.31 -21.79
N GLU A 122 -10.94 6.68 -20.62
CA GLU A 122 -10.51 5.28 -20.39
C GLU A 122 -11.69 4.33 -20.62
N PRO A 123 -11.77 3.63 -21.78
CA PRO A 123 -12.95 2.84 -22.14
C PRO A 123 -13.22 1.68 -21.18
N MET A 124 -12.19 1.13 -20.52
CA MET A 124 -12.36 0.03 -19.58
C MET A 124 -13.26 0.42 -18.40
N TYR A 125 -13.16 1.65 -17.91
CA TYR A 125 -14.00 2.13 -16.79
C TYR A 125 -15.42 2.52 -17.23
N GLN A 126 -15.66 2.73 -18.51
CA GLN A 126 -16.98 3.14 -19.03
C GLN A 126 -17.96 1.97 -19.18
N ARG A 127 -17.54 0.74 -18.86
CA ARG A 127 -18.38 -0.45 -18.85
C ARG A 127 -18.04 -1.33 -17.64
N ASP A 128 -18.89 -2.30 -17.36
CA ASP A 128 -18.58 -3.30 -16.35
C ASP A 128 -17.30 -4.06 -16.74
N MET A 129 -16.45 -4.24 -15.72
CA MET A 129 -15.20 -4.96 -15.79
C MET A 129 -15.41 -6.42 -15.39
N THR A 130 -14.73 -7.31 -16.08
CA THR A 130 -14.70 -8.75 -15.75
C THR A 130 -13.82 -9.02 -14.53
N ALA A 131 -13.94 -10.21 -13.95
CA ALA A 131 -13.08 -10.63 -12.83
C ALA A 131 -11.58 -10.52 -13.16
N GLN A 132 -11.17 -10.91 -14.38
CA GLN A 132 -9.77 -10.82 -14.79
C GLN A 132 -9.32 -9.36 -14.94
N GLU A 133 -10.15 -8.50 -15.53
CA GLU A 133 -9.83 -7.07 -15.66
C GLU A 133 -9.73 -6.38 -14.29
N ILE A 134 -10.56 -6.77 -13.32
CA ILE A 134 -10.44 -6.29 -11.94
C ILE A 134 -9.16 -6.81 -11.31
N HIS A 135 -8.82 -8.08 -11.48
CA HIS A 135 -7.57 -8.64 -10.96
C HIS A 135 -6.34 -7.93 -11.55
N ASP A 136 -6.32 -7.69 -12.86
CA ASP A 136 -5.24 -6.96 -13.54
C ASP A 136 -5.18 -5.49 -13.08
N TRP A 137 -6.34 -4.86 -12.87
CA TRP A 137 -6.42 -3.54 -12.30
C TRP A 137 -5.85 -3.49 -10.88
N VAL A 138 -6.19 -4.46 -10.04
CA VAL A 138 -5.62 -4.60 -8.70
C VAL A 138 -4.11 -4.76 -8.80
N ASP A 139 -3.63 -5.67 -9.65
CA ASP A 139 -2.20 -5.97 -9.79
C ASP A 139 -1.38 -4.76 -10.23
N HIS A 140 -1.77 -4.06 -11.31
CA HIS A 140 -0.88 -3.08 -11.94
C HIS A 140 -1.55 -1.82 -12.51
N SER A 141 -2.79 -1.49 -12.14
CA SER A 141 -3.34 -0.18 -12.52
C SER A 141 -2.64 0.96 -11.75
N PRO A 142 -2.14 2.00 -12.42
CA PRO A 142 -1.66 3.21 -11.74
C PRO A 142 -2.72 3.84 -10.81
N ASP A 143 -4.01 3.65 -11.09
CA ASP A 143 -5.10 4.18 -10.25
C ASP A 143 -5.23 3.45 -8.90
N ASN A 144 -4.68 2.24 -8.81
CA ASN A 144 -4.58 1.47 -7.56
C ASN A 144 -3.19 1.59 -6.91
N LEU A 145 -2.24 2.32 -7.51
CA LEU A 145 -0.86 2.38 -7.03
C LEU A 145 -0.50 3.76 -6.49
N TRP A 146 0.03 3.80 -5.27
CA TRP A 146 0.75 4.94 -4.74
C TRP A 146 2.24 4.71 -4.80
N VAL A 147 2.98 5.75 -5.16
CA VAL A 147 4.44 5.75 -5.03
C VAL A 147 4.81 6.13 -3.61
N LEU A 148 5.58 5.28 -2.96
CA LEU A 148 6.10 5.45 -1.61
C LEU A 148 7.60 5.19 -1.61
N CYS A 149 8.32 5.69 -0.60
CA CYS A 149 9.65 5.18 -0.33
C CYS A 149 9.57 3.96 0.60
N ASP A 150 10.62 3.15 0.63
CA ASP A 150 10.73 1.98 1.51
C ASP A 150 10.42 2.28 2.99
N VAL A 151 10.73 3.50 3.45
CA VAL A 151 10.39 3.94 4.81
C VAL A 151 8.88 4.08 5.02
N HIS A 152 8.18 4.83 4.17
CA HIS A 152 6.72 5.03 4.32
C HIS A 152 5.89 3.88 3.78
N HIS A 153 6.51 2.94 3.09
CA HIS A 153 5.86 1.71 2.69
C HIS A 153 5.90 0.66 3.81
N ARG A 154 7.08 0.40 4.39
CA ARG A 154 7.34 -0.82 5.18
C ARG A 154 7.96 -0.60 6.55
N HIS A 155 8.51 0.58 6.85
CA HIS A 155 9.29 0.75 8.08
C HIS A 155 8.38 0.78 9.30
N LYS A 156 8.83 0.16 10.38
CA LYS A 156 8.12 0.14 11.66
C LYS A 156 7.63 1.55 12.06
N PHE A 157 6.36 1.63 12.45
CA PHE A 157 5.64 2.84 12.89
C PHE A 157 5.39 3.95 11.85
N LEU A 158 5.99 3.87 10.66
CA LEU A 158 5.87 4.89 9.61
C LEU A 158 5.25 4.33 8.32
N GLY A 159 5.51 3.05 8.07
CA GLY A 159 5.05 2.32 6.92
C GLY A 159 3.53 2.21 6.92
N ILE A 160 2.93 2.35 5.76
CA ILE A 160 1.50 2.12 5.58
C ILE A 160 1.11 0.67 5.92
N HIS A 161 2.01 -0.30 5.76
CA HIS A 161 1.82 -1.69 6.20
C HIS A 161 1.90 -1.89 7.73
N GLU A 162 2.21 -0.86 8.50
CA GLU A 162 2.12 -0.87 9.98
C GLU A 162 0.81 -0.24 10.47
N LEU A 163 -0.11 0.08 9.55
CA LEU A 163 -1.40 0.71 9.80
C LEU A 163 -2.51 -0.17 9.21
N SER A 164 -3.75 -0.01 9.66
CA SER A 164 -4.92 -0.75 9.15
C SER A 164 -5.33 -0.39 7.73
N TYR A 165 -4.77 0.68 7.17
CA TYR A 165 -5.23 1.28 5.92
C TYR A 165 -5.28 0.28 4.74
N PRO A 166 -4.22 -0.53 4.47
CA PRO A 166 -4.22 -1.62 3.49
C PRO A 166 -5.48 -2.50 3.51
N ILE A 167 -5.94 -2.89 4.70
CA ILE A 167 -7.05 -3.82 4.86
C ILE A 167 -8.39 -3.09 4.86
N TRP A 168 -8.42 -1.86 5.36
CA TRP A 168 -9.65 -1.09 5.50
C TRP A 168 -10.24 -0.68 4.15
N GLY A 169 -9.41 -0.30 3.18
CA GLY A 169 -9.85 0.28 1.91
C GLY A 169 -10.75 -0.61 1.05
N ALA A 170 -10.59 -1.93 1.14
CA ALA A 170 -11.32 -2.89 0.29
C ALA A 170 -12.57 -3.48 0.94
N GLN A 171 -12.90 -3.16 2.19
CA GLN A 171 -13.92 -3.88 2.96
C GLN A 171 -15.31 -3.87 2.31
N ASP A 172 -15.70 -2.77 1.67
CA ASP A 172 -16.98 -2.64 0.96
C ASP A 172 -17.00 -3.36 -0.40
N LEU A 173 -15.84 -3.80 -0.89
CA LEU A 173 -15.66 -4.50 -2.16
C LEU A 173 -15.52 -6.01 -2.00
N LEU A 174 -15.36 -6.51 -0.77
CA LEU A 174 -15.23 -7.95 -0.50
C LEU A 174 -16.52 -8.70 -0.84
N LYS A 175 -16.39 -10.01 -1.11
CA LYS A 175 -17.52 -10.92 -1.28
C LYS A 175 -18.51 -10.83 -0.11
N PRO A 176 -19.83 -10.91 -0.36
CA PRO A 176 -20.83 -10.93 0.72
C PRO A 176 -20.63 -12.07 1.72
N ASP A 177 -20.04 -13.19 1.27
CA ASP A 177 -19.73 -14.39 2.07
C ASP A 177 -18.23 -14.48 2.42
N PHE A 178 -17.51 -13.37 2.50
CA PHE A 178 -16.05 -13.34 2.65
C PHE A 178 -15.51 -14.18 3.81
N GLU A 179 -16.09 -14.07 5.00
CA GLU A 179 -15.64 -14.85 6.16
C GLU A 179 -15.81 -16.35 5.94
N ASP A 180 -16.94 -16.78 5.36
CA ASP A 180 -17.21 -18.17 5.03
C ASP A 180 -16.28 -18.66 3.91
N TYR A 181 -16.01 -17.82 2.92
CA TYR A 181 -15.07 -18.08 1.83
C TYR A 181 -13.66 -18.35 2.36
N VAL A 182 -13.14 -17.47 3.23
CA VAL A 182 -11.81 -17.65 3.86
C VAL A 182 -11.81 -18.87 4.79
N LYS A 183 -12.87 -19.05 5.58
CA LYS A 183 -13.01 -20.18 6.49
C LYS A 183 -12.97 -21.52 5.76
N LYS A 184 -13.65 -21.67 4.62
CA LYS A 184 -13.61 -22.88 3.79
C LYS A 184 -12.20 -23.18 3.27
N GLN A 185 -11.43 -22.17 2.91
CA GLN A 185 -10.06 -22.35 2.43
C GLN A 185 -9.11 -22.88 3.52
N VAL A 186 -9.35 -22.51 4.78
CA VAL A 186 -8.54 -22.97 5.92
C VAL A 186 -8.98 -24.35 6.40
N MET A 187 -10.28 -24.63 6.44
CA MET A 187 -10.82 -25.87 7.04
C MET A 187 -11.00 -27.02 6.02
N GLY A 188 -10.95 -26.74 4.71
CA GLY A 188 -11.30 -27.69 3.66
C GLY A 188 -12.80 -28.01 3.63
N ASP A 189 -13.22 -28.88 2.71
CA ASP A 189 -14.65 -29.24 2.48
C ASP A 189 -15.29 -30.07 3.62
N GLY A 190 -14.63 -30.25 4.77
CA GLY A 190 -14.91 -31.38 5.66
C GLY A 190 -14.98 -31.15 7.16
N ASN A 191 -14.92 -29.92 7.67
CA ASN A 191 -15.02 -29.70 9.13
C ASN A 191 -16.02 -28.58 9.45
N ASP A 192 -17.28 -28.98 9.59
CA ASP A 192 -18.25 -28.23 10.37
C ASP A 192 -17.89 -28.37 11.86
N LEU A 193 -17.86 -27.25 12.59
CA LEU A 193 -17.87 -27.22 14.06
C LEU A 193 -19.30 -27.41 14.57
#